data_AF-J9GTR0-F1
#
_entry.id   AF-J9GTR0-F1
#
_cell.length_a   1.000
_cell.length_b   1.000
_cell.length_c   1.000
_cell.angle_alpha   90.00
_cell.angle_beta   90.00
_cell.angle_gamma   90.00
#
_symmetry.space_group_name_H-M   'P 1'
#
loop_
_entity.id
_entity.type
_entity.pdbx_description
1 polymer ?
#
loop_
_entity_poly.entity_id
_entity_poly.type
_entity_poly.pdbx_seq_one_letter_code
_entity_poly.pdbx_strand_id
1 'polypeptide(L)'
;MVVGERPIVKLEEGKLSYNMPVLLKRIPADNAFDALKNIPGISVKDESVDFAGQPLTLIIDGKANTMSYEQVVERLKMIPAEQIEKVEFMLSTPARYHVRGASLNIITKRHKGNRHISGQLQGGYRQSKYASGETKGYFLYSNNKLTIDANYSYTNINAYAEADHEAHHPLNNEKVAYYDLTTNRNKGHFSSVSCRFGLSVCS
;
A
#
# COMPACT_ATOMS: atom_id res chain seq x y z
N MET A 1 5.85 -32.36 24.46
CA MET A 1 5.07 -31.80 23.33
C MET A 1 5.86 -30.64 22.76
N VAL A 2 6.59 -30.85 21.66
CA VAL A 2 7.36 -29.78 21.02
C VAL A 2 6.41 -29.04 20.08
N VAL A 3 5.95 -27.88 20.51
CA VAL A 3 5.15 -26.99 19.67
C VAL A 3 6.12 -26.33 18.69
N GLY A 4 6.22 -26.87 17.48
CA GLY A 4 7.04 -26.29 16.42
C GLY A 4 6.48 -24.92 16.02
N GLU A 5 7.17 -23.85 16.39
CA GLU A 5 6.83 -22.50 15.95
C GLU A 5 7.05 -22.42 14.42
N ARG A 6 6.03 -21.98 13.67
CA ARG A 6 6.16 -21.85 12.22
C ARG A 6 7.21 -20.78 11.93
N PRO A 7 8.23 -21.06 11.09
CA PRO A 7 9.27 -20.09 10.80
C PRO A 7 8.67 -18.88 10.10
N ILE A 8 9.10 -17.69 10.51
CA ILE A 8 8.65 -16.41 9.96
C ILE A 8 9.14 -16.22 8.53
N VAL A 9 10.35 -16.72 8.23
CA VAL A 9 10.99 -16.60 6.92
C VAL A 9 11.38 -17.98 6.42
N LYS A 10 11.14 -18.23 5.14
CA LYS A 10 11.61 -19.40 4.42
C LYS A 10 12.23 -18.99 3.09
N LEU A 11 13.31 -19.65 2.71
CA LEU A 11 13.85 -19.57 1.36
C LEU A 11 13.23 -20.72 0.56
N GLU A 12 12.32 -20.43 -0.35
CA GLU A 12 11.67 -21.42 -1.22
C GLU A 12 11.93 -21.02 -2.68
N GLU A 13 12.55 -21.91 -3.46
CA GLU A 13 12.78 -21.72 -4.91
C GLU A 13 13.50 -20.41 -5.28
N GLY A 14 14.45 -19.96 -4.44
CA GLY A 14 15.16 -18.69 -4.66
C GLY A 14 14.33 -17.44 -4.34
N LYS A 15 13.20 -17.60 -3.63
CA LYS A 15 12.36 -16.52 -3.12
C LYS A 15 12.39 -16.49 -1.60
N LEU A 16 12.44 -15.29 -1.02
CA LEU A 16 12.27 -15.12 0.41
C LEU A 16 10.78 -15.01 0.72
N SER A 17 10.21 -16.04 1.33
CA SER A 17 8.80 -16.09 1.73
C SER A 17 8.66 -15.73 3.21
N TYR A 18 7.84 -14.72 3.49
CA TYR A 18 7.52 -14.23 4.82
C TYR A 18 6.09 -14.63 5.20
N ASN A 19 5.94 -15.28 6.35
CA ASN A 19 4.63 -15.68 6.87
C ASN A 19 3.97 -14.50 7.59
N MET A 20 3.01 -13.85 6.92
CA MET A 20 2.36 -12.65 7.43
C MET A 20 1.51 -12.90 8.69
N PRO A 21 0.70 -13.97 8.79
CA PRO A 21 -0.04 -14.28 10.02
C PRO A 21 0.83 -14.42 11.27
N VAL A 22 2.08 -14.91 11.14
CA VAL A 22 3.00 -15.00 12.28
C VAL A 22 3.63 -13.64 12.59
N LEU A 23 3.98 -12.86 11.56
CA LEU A 23 4.48 -11.48 11.71
C LEU A 23 3.45 -10.54 12.34
N LEU A 24 2.21 -10.56 11.85
CA LEU A 24 1.12 -9.70 12.30
C LEU A 24 0.70 -9.97 13.76
N LYS A 25 0.97 -11.18 14.27
CA LYS A 25 0.80 -11.47 15.71
C LYS A 25 1.80 -10.75 16.59
N ARG A 26 3.00 -10.44 16.06
CA ARG A 26 4.06 -9.74 16.79
C ARG A 26 3.97 -8.22 16.60
N ILE A 27 3.67 -7.79 15.37
CA ILE A 27 3.54 -6.38 15.01
C ILE A 27 2.20 -6.20 14.27
N PRO A 28 1.16 -5.70 14.95
CA PRO A 28 -0.14 -5.51 14.33
C PRO A 28 -0.06 -4.46 13.23
N ALA A 29 -0.90 -4.62 12.20
CA ALA A 29 -1.09 -3.65 11.14
C ALA A 29 -2.56 -3.68 10.72
N ASP A 30 -3.09 -2.53 10.33
CA ASP A 30 -4.52 -2.41 9.96
C ASP A 30 -4.75 -2.85 8.51
N ASN A 31 -3.81 -2.50 7.62
CA ASN A 31 -3.91 -2.76 6.20
C ASN A 31 -2.69 -3.50 5.64
N ALA A 32 -2.85 -4.03 4.43
CA ALA A 32 -1.82 -4.83 3.79
C ALA A 32 -0.55 -4.04 3.47
N PHE A 33 -0.67 -2.75 3.18
CA PHE A 33 0.48 -1.87 2.91
C PHE A 33 1.33 -1.63 4.17
N ASP A 34 0.69 -1.35 5.30
CA ASP A 34 1.35 -1.18 6.59
C ASP A 34 1.97 -2.48 7.08
N ALA A 35 1.34 -3.62 6.77
CA ALA A 35 1.92 -4.93 7.03
C ALA A 35 3.27 -5.13 6.30
N LEU A 36 3.47 -4.53 5.11
CA LEU A 36 4.76 -4.61 4.41
C LEU A 36 5.88 -3.87 5.14
N LYS A 37 5.56 -2.77 5.83
CA LYS A 37 6.55 -2.00 6.62
C LYS A 37 7.12 -2.81 7.78
N ASN A 38 6.38 -3.81 8.25
CA ASN A 38 6.80 -4.69 9.33
C ASN A 38 7.74 -5.81 8.86
N ILE A 39 7.97 -5.95 7.56
CA ILE A 39 8.87 -6.96 7.00
C ILE A 39 10.32 -6.48 7.14
N PRO A 40 11.20 -7.25 7.79
CA PRO A 40 12.62 -6.89 7.89
C PRO A 40 13.27 -6.76 6.51
N GLY A 41 13.97 -5.65 6.28
CA GLY A 41 14.65 -5.36 5.02
C GLY A 41 13.80 -4.56 4.02
N ILE A 42 12.50 -4.39 4.28
CA ILE A 42 11.67 -3.44 3.54
C ILE A 42 11.81 -2.04 4.15
N SER A 43 12.00 -1.04 3.30
CA SER A 43 11.89 0.36 3.66
C SER A 43 10.85 1.02 2.75
N VAL A 44 10.11 1.97 3.33
CA VAL A 44 9.04 2.68 2.64
C VAL A 44 9.30 4.17 2.79
N LYS A 45 9.55 4.85 1.67
CA LYS A 45 9.72 6.31 1.60
C LYS A 45 8.74 6.88 0.58
N ASP A 46 7.92 7.84 0.99
CA ASP A 46 6.95 8.50 0.11
C ASP A 46 6.12 7.52 -0.72
N GLU A 47 5.62 6.48 -0.05
CA GLU A 47 4.84 5.37 -0.64
C GLU A 47 5.62 4.44 -1.59
N SER A 48 6.87 4.76 -1.91
CA SER A 48 7.79 3.88 -2.63
C SER A 48 8.36 2.82 -1.69
N VAL A 49 8.25 1.57 -2.10
CA VAL A 49 8.72 0.39 -1.37
C VAL A 49 10.05 -0.05 -1.99
N ASP A 50 11.07 -0.15 -1.14
CA ASP A 50 12.39 -0.67 -1.48
C ASP A 50 12.77 -1.83 -0.55
N PHE A 51 13.62 -2.73 -1.04
CA PHE A 51 14.18 -3.82 -0.25
C PHE A 51 15.70 -3.71 -0.23
N ALA A 52 16.27 -3.50 0.96
CA ALA A 52 17.70 -3.32 1.15
C ALA A 52 18.33 -2.28 0.19
N GLY A 53 17.61 -1.19 -0.10
CA GLY A 53 18.06 -0.11 -1.00
C GLY A 53 17.88 -0.39 -2.49
N GLN A 54 17.27 -1.51 -2.89
CA GLN A 54 16.89 -1.76 -4.29
C GLN A 54 15.41 -1.44 -4.51
N PRO A 55 15.06 -0.65 -5.55
CA PRO A 55 13.67 -0.42 -5.91
C PRO A 55 13.04 -1.72 -6.40
N LEU A 56 11.80 -1.96 -6.02
CA LEU A 56 11.07 -3.17 -6.41
C LEU A 56 9.68 -2.84 -6.93
N THR A 57 9.13 -3.77 -7.71
CA THR A 57 7.76 -3.68 -8.19
C THR A 57 6.83 -4.53 -7.32
N LEU A 58 5.66 -3.97 -6.97
CA LEU A 58 4.64 -4.67 -6.19
C LEU A 58 3.74 -5.52 -7.11
N ILE A 59 3.51 -6.77 -6.73
CA ILE A 59 2.64 -7.74 -7.42
C ILE A 59 1.64 -8.30 -6.42
N ILE A 60 0.39 -8.46 -6.82
CA ILE A 60 -0.66 -9.05 -5.96
C ILE A 60 -1.16 -10.35 -6.60
N ASP A 61 -1.16 -11.44 -5.82
CA ASP A 61 -1.59 -12.79 -6.22
C ASP A 61 -0.94 -13.31 -7.51
N GLY A 62 0.30 -12.88 -7.77
CA GLY A 62 1.02 -13.27 -8.98
C GLY A 62 0.42 -12.69 -10.28
N LYS A 63 -0.38 -11.63 -10.19
CA LYS A 63 -0.89 -10.89 -11.35
C LYS A 63 -0.31 -9.49 -11.32
N ALA A 64 0.65 -9.20 -12.21
CA ALA A 64 0.92 -7.81 -12.54
C ALA A 64 -0.12 -7.39 -13.56
N ASN A 65 -1.05 -6.54 -13.11
CA ASN A 65 -1.99 -5.90 -14.00
C ASN A 65 -1.38 -4.62 -14.57
N THR A 66 -2.06 -4.02 -15.53
CA THR A 66 -1.85 -2.65 -16.05
C THR A 66 -2.10 -1.54 -15.01
N MET A 67 -2.14 -1.87 -13.72
CA MET A 67 -2.34 -0.88 -12.66
C MET A 67 -1.06 -0.08 -12.46
N SER A 68 -1.18 1.23 -12.31
CA SER A 68 -0.03 2.06 -11.93
C SER A 68 0.43 1.69 -10.52
N TYR A 69 1.67 2.06 -10.19
CA TYR A 69 2.22 1.83 -8.86
C TYR A 69 1.31 2.39 -7.76
N GLU A 70 0.79 3.61 -7.94
CA GLU A 70 -0.09 4.25 -6.96
C GLU A 70 -1.40 3.47 -6.78
N GLN A 71 -1.96 2.92 -7.87
CA GLN A 71 -3.18 2.12 -7.80
C GLN A 71 -2.96 0.81 -7.05
N VAL A 72 -1.77 0.20 -7.14
CA VAL A 72 -1.42 -1.00 -6.37
C VAL A 72 -1.28 -0.66 -4.89
N VAL A 73 -0.62 0.45 -4.57
CA VAL A 73 -0.47 0.92 -3.18
C VAL A 73 -1.82 1.23 -2.54
N GLU A 74 -2.69 1.99 -3.22
CA GLU A 74 -4.04 2.29 -2.71
C GLU A 74 -4.87 1.03 -2.51
N ARG A 75 -4.74 0.05 -3.40
CA ARG A 75 -5.38 -1.25 -3.23
C ARG A 75 -4.88 -1.99 -2.00
N LEU A 76 -3.57 -2.01 -1.74
CA LEU A 76 -3.03 -2.65 -0.53
C LEU A 76 -3.49 -1.95 0.75
N LYS A 77 -3.68 -0.62 0.73
CA LYS A 77 -4.25 0.11 1.88
C LYS A 77 -5.72 -0.27 2.15
N MET A 78 -6.45 -0.72 1.13
CA MET A 78 -7.84 -1.16 1.26
C MET A 78 -8.01 -2.63 1.65
N ILE A 79 -6.95 -3.44 1.56
CA ILE A 79 -6.99 -4.85 1.95
C ILE A 79 -6.63 -4.94 3.44
N PRO A 80 -7.46 -5.56 4.28
CA PRO A 80 -7.11 -5.82 5.68
C PRO A 80 -5.83 -6.63 5.80
N ALA A 81 -4.94 -6.29 6.74
CA ALA A 81 -3.67 -7.02 6.91
C ALA A 81 -3.89 -8.53 7.13
N GLU A 82 -4.96 -8.89 7.82
CA GLU A 82 -5.35 -10.29 8.08
C GLU A 82 -5.64 -11.11 6.82
N GLN A 83 -5.97 -10.47 5.70
CA GLN A 83 -6.21 -11.14 4.43
C GLN A 83 -4.91 -11.54 3.73
N ILE A 84 -3.75 -11.05 4.18
CA ILE A 84 -2.46 -11.47 3.63
C ILE A 84 -2.06 -12.83 4.22
N GLU A 85 -1.73 -13.78 3.36
CA GLU A 85 -1.23 -15.10 3.76
C GLU A 85 0.29 -15.11 3.86
N LYS A 86 0.96 -14.58 2.83
CA LYS A 86 2.41 -14.51 2.78
C LYS A 86 2.88 -13.43 1.80
N VAL A 87 4.10 -12.98 1.99
CA VAL A 87 4.78 -12.05 1.07
C VAL A 87 6.05 -12.71 0.56
N GLU A 88 6.27 -12.67 -0.74
CA GLU A 88 7.41 -13.31 -1.40
C GLU A 88 8.28 -12.24 -2.07
N PHE A 89 9.54 -12.14 -1.65
CA PHE A 89 10.52 -11.32 -2.33
C PHE A 89 11.27 -12.13 -3.38
N MET A 90 11.35 -11.58 -4.58
CA MET A 90 12.04 -12.14 -5.73
C MET A 90 13.07 -11.14 -6.23
N LEU A 91 14.35 -11.52 -6.22
CA LEU A 91 15.41 -10.67 -6.77
C LEU A 91 15.31 -10.55 -8.30
N SER A 92 14.85 -11.61 -8.97
CA SER A 92 14.59 -11.63 -10.41
C SER A 92 13.22 -12.22 -10.66
N THR A 93 12.32 -11.40 -11.18
CA THR A 93 10.93 -11.78 -11.41
C THR A 93 10.80 -12.58 -12.71
N PRO A 94 10.17 -13.77 -12.69
CA PRO A 94 9.91 -14.53 -13.91
C PRO A 94 9.00 -13.78 -14.88
N ALA A 95 9.23 -13.95 -16.19
CA ALA A 95 8.50 -13.25 -17.26
C ALA A 95 6.96 -13.43 -17.20
N ARG A 96 6.47 -14.52 -16.61
CA ARG A 96 5.03 -14.79 -16.41
C ARG A 96 4.31 -13.69 -15.63
N TYR A 97 5.03 -12.93 -14.81
CA TYR A 97 4.47 -11.83 -14.03
C TYR A 97 4.52 -10.50 -14.78
N HIS A 98 4.99 -10.39 -16.02
CA HIS A 98 5.07 -9.13 -16.77
C HIS A 98 5.78 -7.97 -16.03
N VAL A 99 6.69 -8.31 -15.13
CA VAL A 99 7.47 -7.36 -14.32
C VAL A 99 8.95 -7.65 -14.55
N ARG A 100 9.76 -6.58 -14.59
CA ARG A 100 11.21 -6.68 -14.80
C ARG A 100 11.93 -6.32 -13.49
N GLY A 101 13.01 -7.03 -13.20
CA GLY A 101 13.84 -6.79 -12.02
C GLY A 101 13.29 -7.41 -10.73
N ALA A 102 13.62 -6.81 -9.59
CA ALA A 102 13.19 -7.25 -8.28
C ALA A 102 11.69 -6.96 -8.06
N SER A 103 10.97 -7.91 -7.45
CA SER A 103 9.57 -7.72 -7.11
C SER A 103 9.20 -8.32 -5.77
N LEU A 104 8.11 -7.78 -5.23
CA LEU A 104 7.47 -8.25 -4.03
C LEU A 104 6.07 -8.75 -4.39
N ASN A 105 5.83 -10.04 -4.22
CA ASN A 105 4.54 -10.66 -4.47
C ASN A 105 3.77 -10.85 -3.17
N ILE A 106 2.67 -10.12 -3.04
CA ILE A 106 1.73 -10.20 -1.91
C ILE A 106 0.68 -11.26 -2.25
N ILE A 107 0.65 -12.33 -1.48
CA ILE A 107 -0.32 -13.42 -1.65
C ILE A 107 -1.41 -13.26 -0.60
N THR A 108 -2.63 -13.10 -1.08
CA THR A 108 -3.82 -13.06 -0.24
C THR A 108 -4.31 -14.48 0.07
N LYS A 109 -5.01 -14.64 1.19
CA LYS A 109 -5.60 -15.91 1.61
C LYS A 109 -6.60 -16.36 0.56
N ARG A 110 -6.33 -17.52 -0.07
CA ARG A 110 -7.28 -18.12 -1.02
C ARG A 110 -8.25 -19.02 -0.27
N HIS A 111 -9.52 -18.63 -0.28
CA HIS A 111 -10.61 -19.45 0.23
C HIS A 111 -11.00 -20.53 -0.80
N LYS A 112 -10.14 -21.53 -0.98
CA LYS A 112 -10.46 -22.69 -1.82
C LYS A 112 -11.56 -23.51 -1.15
N GLY A 113 -12.69 -23.71 -1.81
CA GLY A 113 -13.77 -24.60 -1.39
C GLY A 113 -15.05 -23.91 -0.92
N ASN A 114 -14.96 -22.71 -0.36
CA ASN A 114 -16.08 -22.03 0.28
C ASN A 114 -16.36 -20.67 -0.35
N ARG A 115 -17.64 -20.35 -0.56
CA ARG A 115 -18.08 -19.00 -0.96
C ARG A 115 -17.62 -18.02 0.11
N HIS A 116 -16.66 -17.18 -0.24
CA HIS A 116 -16.12 -16.17 0.66
C HIS A 116 -16.49 -14.78 0.16
N ILE A 117 -17.02 -13.98 1.07
CA ILE A 117 -17.31 -12.57 0.83
C ILE A 117 -16.58 -11.81 1.92
N SER A 118 -15.72 -10.88 1.50
CA SER A 118 -15.11 -9.91 2.39
C SER A 118 -15.35 -8.52 1.84
N GLY A 119 -15.45 -7.55 2.74
CA GLY A 119 -15.58 -6.16 2.37
C GLY A 119 -15.10 -5.30 3.51
N GLN A 120 -14.64 -4.11 3.16
CA GLN A 120 -14.21 -3.12 4.12
C GLN A 120 -14.68 -1.75 3.65
N LEU A 121 -15.19 -0.95 4.57
CA LEU A 121 -15.45 0.46 4.35
C LEU A 121 -14.58 1.22 5.34
N GLN A 122 -13.75 2.12 4.81
CA GLN A 122 -12.88 2.97 5.60
C GLN A 122 -13.25 4.42 5.32
N GLY A 123 -13.32 5.24 6.37
CA GLY A 123 -13.59 6.66 6.29
C GLY A 123 -12.56 7.41 7.11
N GLY A 124 -11.98 8.45 6.53
CA GLY A 124 -11.03 9.34 7.19
C GLY A 124 -11.58 10.76 7.19
N TYR A 125 -11.47 11.44 8.32
CA TYR A 125 -11.75 12.87 8.44
C TYR A 125 -10.54 13.54 9.06
N ARG A 126 -10.05 14.60 8.42
CA ARG A 126 -8.89 15.35 8.90
C ARG A 126 -9.19 16.83 8.85
N GLN A 127 -9.20 17.45 10.03
CA GLN A 127 -9.38 18.89 10.21
C GLN A 127 -8.01 19.53 10.46
N SER A 128 -7.50 20.21 9.44
CA SER A 128 -6.40 21.17 9.59
C SER A 128 -7.03 22.57 9.66
N LYS A 129 -6.53 23.57 8.93
CA LYS A 129 -7.23 24.87 8.76
C LYS A 129 -8.57 24.72 8.03
N TYR A 130 -8.66 23.72 7.14
CA TYR A 130 -9.91 23.30 6.48
C TYR A 130 -10.16 21.81 6.71
N ALA A 131 -11.43 21.41 6.61
CA ALA A 131 -11.83 20.02 6.66
C ALA A 131 -11.50 19.30 5.35
N SER A 132 -10.86 18.15 5.47
CA SER A 132 -10.62 17.17 4.41
C SER A 132 -11.19 15.83 4.82
N GLY A 133 -11.57 15.01 3.84
CA GLY A 133 -12.19 13.72 4.10
C GLY A 133 -11.87 12.71 3.02
N GLU A 134 -11.88 11.45 3.40
CA GLU A 134 -11.72 10.33 2.48
C GLU A 134 -12.69 9.20 2.82
N THR A 135 -13.11 8.49 1.79
CA THR A 135 -13.94 7.29 1.90
C THR A 135 -13.38 6.26 0.94
N LYS A 136 -13.07 5.07 1.44
CA LYS A 136 -12.55 3.94 0.67
C LYS A 136 -13.42 2.73 0.91
N GLY A 137 -13.85 2.06 -0.16
CA GLY A 137 -14.66 0.85 -0.12
C GLY A 137 -13.96 -0.28 -0.86
N TYR A 138 -13.89 -1.44 -0.23
CA TYR A 138 -13.39 -2.68 -0.79
C TYR A 138 -14.45 -3.76 -0.71
N PHE A 139 -14.58 -4.53 -1.78
CA PHE A 139 -15.43 -5.71 -1.84
C PHE A 139 -14.72 -6.83 -2.59
N LEU A 140 -14.70 -8.02 -1.98
CA LEU A 140 -14.15 -9.23 -2.54
C LEU A 140 -15.17 -10.35 -2.45
N TYR A 141 -15.47 -10.95 -3.59
CA TYR A 141 -16.24 -12.16 -3.70
C TYR A 141 -15.36 -13.26 -4.30
N SER A 142 -15.22 -14.40 -3.63
CA SER A 142 -14.44 -15.52 -4.12
C SER A 142 -15.18 -16.84 -3.98
N ASN A 143 -15.10 -17.66 -5.02
CA ASN A 143 -15.60 -19.03 -5.10
C ASN A 143 -14.59 -19.88 -5.90
N ASN A 144 -14.76 -21.20 -5.94
CA ASN A 144 -13.78 -22.14 -6.52
C ASN A 144 -13.27 -21.81 -7.92
N LYS A 145 -14.10 -21.18 -8.77
CA LYS A 145 -13.77 -20.85 -10.14
C LYS A 145 -13.70 -19.35 -10.42
N LEU A 146 -14.29 -18.52 -9.56
CA LEU A 146 -14.52 -17.10 -9.82
C LEU A 146 -14.12 -16.26 -8.62
N THR A 147 -13.30 -15.24 -8.84
CA THR A 147 -12.98 -14.19 -7.89
C THR A 147 -13.33 -12.85 -8.52
N ILE A 148 -14.06 -12.01 -7.79
CA ILE A 148 -14.42 -10.65 -8.18
C ILE A 148 -13.92 -9.73 -7.08
N ASP A 149 -13.15 -8.71 -7.42
CA ASP A 149 -12.74 -7.67 -6.49
C ASP A 149 -13.09 -6.29 -7.04
N ALA A 150 -13.74 -5.47 -6.21
CA ALA A 150 -14.13 -4.11 -6.51
C ALA A 150 -13.60 -3.16 -5.44
N ASN A 151 -13.04 -2.04 -5.88
CA ASN A 151 -12.47 -1.01 -5.02
C ASN A 151 -13.03 0.34 -5.45
N TYR A 152 -13.39 1.17 -4.47
CA TYR A 152 -13.84 2.54 -4.66
C TYR A 152 -13.07 3.45 -3.70
N SER A 153 -12.54 4.56 -4.18
CA SER A 153 -11.96 5.60 -3.32
C SER A 153 -12.49 6.96 -3.72
N TYR A 154 -12.79 7.77 -2.72
CA TYR A 154 -13.10 9.18 -2.85
C TYR A 154 -12.31 9.96 -1.81
N THR A 155 -11.55 10.96 -2.24
CA THR A 155 -10.74 11.80 -1.36
C THR A 155 -11.01 13.26 -1.72
N ASN A 156 -11.37 14.05 -0.72
CA ASN A 156 -11.52 15.49 -0.83
C ASN A 156 -10.43 16.16 0.01
N ILE A 157 -9.54 16.88 -0.67
CA ILE A 157 -8.39 17.54 -0.09
C ILE A 157 -8.66 19.03 -0.07
N ASN A 158 -8.68 19.61 1.13
CA ASN A 158 -8.59 21.06 1.34
C ASN A 158 -7.34 21.32 2.19
N ALA A 159 -6.21 21.52 1.52
CA ALA A 159 -4.95 21.82 2.17
C ALA A 159 -4.71 23.33 2.21
N TYR A 160 -4.20 23.81 3.34
CA TYR A 160 -3.74 25.17 3.51
C TYR A 160 -2.33 25.11 4.06
N ALA A 161 -1.43 25.85 3.43
CA ALA A 161 -0.05 26.03 3.86
C ALA A 161 0.22 27.52 4.01
N GLU A 162 0.95 27.87 5.06
CA GLU A 162 1.41 29.22 5.35
C GLU A 162 2.93 29.14 5.49
N ALA A 163 3.64 30.01 4.78
CA ALA A 163 5.08 30.10 4.82
C ALA A 163 5.46 31.55 5.11
N ASP A 164 6.13 31.73 6.25
CA ASP A 164 6.65 33.02 6.70
C ASP A 164 8.12 33.08 6.27
N HIS A 165 8.52 34.18 5.64
CA HIS A 165 9.91 34.47 5.30
C HIS A 165 10.32 35.78 5.95
N GLU A 166 11.32 35.70 6.82
CA GLU A 166 11.99 36.86 7.39
C GLU A 166 13.42 36.91 6.86
N ALA A 167 13.76 37.99 6.16
CA ALA A 167 15.09 38.21 5.61
C ALA A 167 15.65 39.54 6.12
N HIS A 168 16.88 39.53 6.64
CA HIS A 168 17.59 40.74 7.01
C HIS A 168 18.62 41.08 5.93
N HIS A 169 18.34 42.10 5.12
CA HIS A 169 19.28 42.57 4.10
C HIS A 169 20.09 43.76 4.62
N PRO A 170 21.42 43.76 4.49
CA PRO A 170 22.22 44.94 4.80
C PRO A 170 22.03 45.98 3.70
N LEU A 171 21.44 47.13 4.04
CA LEU A 171 21.37 48.30 3.17
C LEU A 171 22.18 49.41 3.83
N ASN A 172 23.31 49.77 3.22
CA ASN A 172 24.11 50.93 3.66
C ASN A 172 24.53 50.91 5.16
N ASN A 173 25.05 49.77 5.64
CA ASN A 173 25.42 49.51 7.04
C ASN A 173 24.26 49.46 8.07
N GLU A 174 23.00 49.61 7.66
CA GLU A 174 21.83 49.31 8.49
C GLU A 174 21.19 47.97 8.06
N LYS A 175 20.71 47.19 9.04
CA LYS A 175 19.93 45.97 8.78
C LYS A 175 18.47 46.37 8.57
N VAL A 176 17.95 46.16 7.37
CA VAL A 176 16.52 46.34 7.10
C VAL A 176 15.87 44.96 7.08
N ALA A 177 14.84 44.78 7.91
CA ALA A 177 14.05 43.54 7.94
C ALA A 177 13.01 43.57 6.83
N TYR A 178 12.95 42.49 6.05
CA TYR A 178 11.90 42.20 5.08
C TYR A 178 11.07 41.03 5.62
N TYR A 179 9.76 41.25 5.74
CA TYR A 179 8.78 40.25 6.17
C TYR A 179 7.86 39.93 5.00
N ASP A 180 7.78 38.64 4.66
CA ASP A 180 6.89 38.11 3.64
C ASP A 180 6.04 36.99 4.22
N LEU A 181 4.75 37.02 3.91
CA LEU A 181 3.78 35.99 4.29
C LEU A 181 3.17 35.43 3.03
N THR A 182 3.57 34.21 2.67
CA THR A 182 2.99 33.51 1.52
C THR A 182 1.99 32.46 1.99
N THR A 183 0.72 32.63 1.60
CA THR A 183 -0.33 31.63 1.85
C THR A 183 -0.63 30.85 0.57
N ASN A 184 -0.66 29.53 0.66
CA ASN A 184 -1.08 28.66 -0.44
C ASN A 184 -2.28 27.81 -0.02
N ARG A 185 -3.31 27.80 -0.87
CA ARG A 185 -4.52 26.99 -0.68
C ARG A 185 -4.66 26.04 -1.85
N ASN A 186 -4.57 24.75 -1.55
CA ASN A 186 -4.81 23.72 -2.55
C ASN A 186 -6.14 23.01 -2.26
N LYS A 187 -6.98 22.94 -3.30
CA LYS A 187 -8.26 22.22 -3.25
C LYS A 187 -8.27 21.18 -4.36
N GLY A 188 -8.63 19.96 -4.01
CA GLY A 188 -8.75 18.88 -4.97
C GLY A 188 -9.77 17.86 -4.52
N HIS A 189 -10.37 17.18 -5.49
CA HIS A 189 -11.12 15.96 -5.25
C HIS A 189 -10.57 14.88 -6.18
N PHE A 190 -10.48 13.67 -5.67
CA PHE A 190 -10.01 12.53 -6.41
C PHE A 190 -10.98 11.37 -6.20
N SER A 191 -11.39 10.73 -7.28
CA SER A 191 -12.22 9.54 -7.23
C SER A 191 -11.60 8.45 -8.09
N SER A 192 -11.48 7.24 -7.55
CA SER A 192 -11.04 6.07 -8.30
C SER A 192 -12.01 4.92 -8.11
N VAL A 193 -12.26 4.20 -9.21
CA VAL A 193 -13.03 2.96 -9.22
C VAL A 193 -12.17 1.93 -9.92
N SER A 194 -12.03 0.75 -9.33
CA SER A 194 -11.44 -0.39 -10.03
C SER A 194 -12.26 -1.64 -9.76
N CYS A 195 -12.47 -2.43 -10.81
CA CYS A 195 -13.18 -3.71 -10.71
C CYS A 195 -12.39 -4.75 -11.50
N ARG A 196 -12.22 -5.93 -10.91
CA ARG A 196 -11.42 -7.00 -11.49
C ARG A 196 -12.15 -8.32 -11.35
N PHE A 197 -12.07 -9.10 -12.43
CA PHE A 197 -12.61 -10.45 -12.51
C PHE A 197 -11.46 -11.43 -12.72
N GLY A 198 -11.44 -12.50 -11.94
CA GLY A 198 -10.46 -13.55 -12.00
C GLY A 198 -11.14 -14.90 -12.14
N LEU A 199 -10.87 -15.59 -13.24
CA LEU A 199 -11.25 -16.98 -13.40
C LEU A 199 -10.07 -17.88 -12.99
N SER A 200 -10.31 -18.88 -12.17
CA SER A 200 -9.33 -19.93 -11.88
C SER A 200 -9.72 -21.18 -12.67
N VAL A 201 -8.90 -21.53 -13.67
CA VAL A 201 -9.04 -22.78 -14.41
C VAL A 201 -8.42 -23.88 -13.55
N CYS A 202 -9.22 -24.85 -13.11
CA CYS A 202 -8.69 -26.09 -12.54
C CYS A 202 -7.88 -26.79 -13.63
N SER A 203 -6.57 -26.84 -13.46
CA SER A 203 -5.70 -27.87 -14.06
C SER A 203 -5.65 -29.06 -13.12
#